data_AF-A0A514LM55-F1
#
_entry.id   AF-A0A514LM55-F1
#
_cell.length_a   1.000
_cell.length_b   1.000
_cell.length_c   1.000
_cell.angle_alpha   90.00
_cell.angle_beta   90.00
_cell.angle_gamma   90.00
#
_symmetry.space_group_name_H-M   'P 1'
#
loop_
_entity.id
_entity.type
_entity.pdbx_description
1 polymer ?
#
loop_
_entity_poly.entity_id
_entity_poly.type
_entity_poly.pdbx_seq_one_letter_code
_entity_poly.pdbx_strand_id
1 'polypeptide(L)'
;MTKKGKGIKRHESLYPLSHHHQNGLAVALHLKRAETEESTFTVEETKFKLQRYWENGGSEHFRDEEELLLPAYARYASLAQPEISEMLVEHVQIRALVQQVLETDAGAEDMHRLGKLWEQHIRKEERVIFPMLEKALPEDTLEKLHPHFHRMDPPSEGVFYDPL
;
A
#
# COMPACT_ATOMS: atom_id res chain seq x y z
N MET A 1 26.11 7.13 -9.68
CA MET A 1 25.60 5.77 -9.95
C MET A 1 25.04 5.20 -8.66
N THR A 2 23.75 5.41 -8.40
CA THR A 2 23.06 4.80 -7.25
C THR A 2 22.92 3.31 -7.53
N LYS A 3 23.46 2.46 -6.64
CA LYS A 3 23.25 1.01 -6.70
C LYS A 3 21.74 0.76 -6.65
N LYS A 4 21.17 0.25 -7.74
CA LYS A 4 19.80 -0.30 -7.74
C LYS A 4 19.77 -1.38 -6.67
N GLY A 5 19.12 -1.10 -5.54
CA GLY A 5 19.04 -2.03 -4.41
C GLY A 5 18.44 -3.33 -4.91
N LYS A 6 19.02 -4.47 -4.50
CA LYS A 6 18.42 -5.78 -4.77
C LYS A 6 17.03 -5.77 -4.16
N GLY A 7 15.99 -5.89 -4.99
CA GLY A 7 14.60 -5.89 -4.53
C GLY A 7 14.39 -6.94 -3.44
N ILE A 8 13.52 -6.63 -2.47
CA ILE A 8 13.19 -7.61 -1.43
C ILE A 8 12.45 -8.75 -2.12
N LYS A 9 12.91 -9.99 -1.90
CA LYS A 9 12.22 -11.18 -2.40
C LYS A 9 11.15 -11.58 -1.39
N ARG A 10 9.93 -11.76 -1.87
CA ARG A 10 8.77 -12.23 -1.10
C ARG A 10 8.43 -13.66 -1.46
N HIS A 11 7.73 -14.34 -0.57
CA HIS A 11 6.98 -15.53 -0.90
C HIS A 11 6.00 -15.22 -2.03
N GLU A 12 5.88 -16.12 -3.01
CA GLU A 12 5.07 -15.88 -4.21
C GLU A 12 3.59 -15.60 -3.88
N SER A 13 3.11 -16.22 -2.79
CA SER A 13 1.77 -15.97 -2.25
C SER A 13 1.48 -14.51 -1.91
N LEU A 14 2.49 -13.74 -1.52
CA LEU A 14 2.37 -12.32 -1.13
C LEU A 14 2.62 -11.36 -2.31
N TYR A 15 2.90 -11.86 -3.51
CA TYR A 15 3.09 -11.01 -4.68
C TYR A 15 1.90 -10.10 -5.00
N PRO A 16 0.62 -10.52 -4.87
CA PRO A 16 -0.52 -9.61 -5.07
C PRO A 16 -0.43 -8.36 -4.19
N LEU A 17 -0.19 -8.54 -2.89
CA LEU A 17 -0.04 -7.44 -1.93
C LEU A 17 1.21 -6.59 -2.23
N SER A 18 2.32 -7.23 -2.60
CA SER A 18 3.54 -6.51 -2.98
C SER A 18 3.37 -5.68 -4.26
N HIS A 19 2.53 -6.12 -5.20
CA HIS A 19 2.17 -5.32 -6.37
C HIS A 19 1.27 -4.13 -5.99
N HIS A 20 0.35 -4.31 -5.04
CA HIS A 20 -0.46 -3.20 -4.50
C HIS A 20 0.44 -2.12 -3.89
N HIS A 21 1.49 -2.53 -3.16
CA HIS A 21 2.50 -1.63 -2.60
C HIS A 21 3.28 -0.86 -3.65
N GLN A 22 3.67 -1.49 -4.76
CA GLN A 22 4.39 -0.80 -5.84
C GLN A 22 3.56 0.33 -6.44
N ASN A 23 2.28 0.06 -6.72
CA ASN A 23 1.35 1.08 -7.21
C ASN A 23 1.08 2.17 -6.15
N GLY A 24 0.92 1.78 -4.88
CA GLY A 24 0.72 2.70 -3.77
C GLY A 24 1.91 3.65 -3.57
N LEU A 25 3.15 3.17 -3.74
CA LEU A 25 4.36 4.00 -3.67
C LEU A 25 4.43 5.05 -4.79
N ALA A 26 3.93 4.73 -5.99
CA ALA A 26 3.85 5.70 -7.08
C ALA A 26 2.85 6.83 -6.73
N VAL A 27 1.66 6.47 -6.22
CA VAL A 27 0.66 7.45 -5.75
C VAL A 27 1.21 8.28 -4.59
N ALA A 28 1.84 7.65 -3.61
CA ALA A 28 2.47 8.33 -2.47
C ALA A 28 3.55 9.34 -2.92
N LEU A 29 4.30 9.03 -3.97
CA LEU A 29 5.29 9.95 -4.54
C LEU A 29 4.64 11.20 -5.13
N HIS A 30 3.55 11.05 -5.89
CA HIS A 30 2.82 12.19 -6.46
C HIS A 30 2.21 13.05 -5.36
N LEU A 31 1.58 12.42 -4.36
CA LEU A 31 1.01 13.10 -3.21
C LEU A 31 2.04 13.94 -2.42
N LYS A 32 3.24 13.40 -2.17
CA LYS A 32 4.32 14.13 -1.48
C LYS A 32 4.85 15.35 -2.25
N ARG A 33 4.67 15.37 -3.57
CA ARG A 33 5.24 16.37 -4.48
C ARG A 33 4.23 17.40 -4.94
N ALA A 34 2.94 17.23 -4.66
CA ALA A 34 1.88 18.12 -5.10
C ALA A 34 2.20 19.59 -4.76
N GLU A 35 2.02 20.49 -5.72
CA GLU A 35 2.32 21.94 -5.61
C GLU A 35 3.79 22.29 -5.26
N THR A 36 4.74 21.38 -5.49
CA THR A 36 6.18 21.65 -5.39
C THR A 36 6.80 21.78 -6.77
N GLU A 37 8.04 22.28 -6.86
CA GLU A 37 8.81 22.31 -8.12
C GLU A 37 9.06 20.90 -8.71
N GLU A 38 8.98 19.85 -7.89
CA GLU A 38 9.09 18.45 -8.33
C GLU A 38 7.75 17.83 -8.75
N SER A 39 6.64 18.60 -8.74
CA SER A 39 5.32 18.14 -9.19
C SER A 39 5.35 17.72 -10.66
N THR A 40 4.86 16.52 -10.93
CA THR A 40 4.61 16.04 -12.31
C THR A 40 3.17 16.32 -12.76
N PHE A 41 2.24 16.44 -11.81
CA PHE A 41 0.81 16.50 -12.04
C PHE A 41 0.20 17.68 -11.30
N THR A 42 -0.94 18.17 -11.78
CA THR A 42 -1.75 19.14 -11.01
C THR A 42 -2.33 18.47 -9.76
N VAL A 43 -2.93 19.28 -8.88
CA VAL A 43 -3.67 18.81 -7.71
C VAL A 43 -4.82 17.89 -8.15
N GLU A 44 -5.60 18.30 -9.15
CA GLU A 44 -6.74 17.53 -9.67
C GLU A 44 -6.31 16.20 -10.29
N GLU A 45 -5.24 16.20 -11.08
CA GLU A 45 -4.68 14.97 -11.66
C GLU A 45 -4.14 14.02 -10.58
N THR A 46 -3.55 14.59 -9.51
CA THR A 46 -3.09 13.82 -8.35
C THR A 46 -4.27 13.20 -7.60
N LYS A 47 -5.36 13.95 -7.35
CA LYS A 47 -6.61 13.44 -6.76
C LYS A 47 -7.21 12.34 -7.62
N PHE A 48 -7.28 12.52 -8.94
CA PHE A 48 -7.78 11.51 -9.87
C PHE A 48 -6.98 10.21 -9.82
N LYS A 49 -5.64 10.30 -9.79
CA LYS A 49 -4.77 9.12 -9.66
C LYS A 49 -4.96 8.42 -8.31
N LEU A 50 -5.07 9.18 -7.23
CA LEU A 50 -5.39 8.64 -5.90
C LEU A 50 -6.73 7.90 -5.92
N GLN A 51 -7.79 8.54 -6.42
CA GLN A 51 -9.13 7.94 -6.50
C GLN A 51 -9.10 6.65 -7.30
N ARG A 52 -8.50 6.67 -8.50
CA ARG A 52 -8.40 5.49 -9.36
C ARG A 52 -7.66 4.34 -8.68
N TYR A 53 -6.55 4.63 -7.98
CA TYR A 53 -5.82 3.61 -7.24
C TYR A 53 -6.65 3.05 -6.08
N TRP A 54 -7.34 3.93 -5.34
CA TRP A 54 -8.16 3.55 -4.20
C TRP A 54 -9.31 2.63 -4.59
N GLU A 55 -10.01 2.97 -5.67
CA GLU A 55 -11.14 2.20 -6.23
C GLU A 55 -10.69 0.91 -6.94
N ASN A 56 -9.43 0.82 -7.37
CA ASN A 56 -8.88 -0.32 -8.10
C ASN A 56 -7.97 -1.21 -7.23
N GLY A 57 -8.37 -1.45 -5.98
CA GLY A 57 -7.69 -2.40 -5.09
C GLY A 57 -6.92 -1.76 -3.94
N GLY A 58 -6.74 -0.44 -3.91
CA GLY A 58 -6.08 0.23 -2.79
C GLY A 58 -6.84 0.07 -1.47
N SER A 59 -8.18 0.11 -1.51
CA SER A 59 -9.02 -0.10 -0.34
C SER A 59 -9.09 -1.58 0.09
N GLU A 60 -9.13 -2.48 -0.89
CA GLU A 60 -9.20 -3.93 -0.74
C GLU A 60 -7.90 -4.49 -0.16
N HIS A 61 -6.77 -3.87 -0.46
CA HIS A 61 -5.46 -4.25 0.08
C HIS A 61 -5.46 -4.32 1.62
N PHE A 62 -5.96 -3.28 2.29
CA PHE A 62 -6.04 -3.29 3.75
C PHE A 62 -6.99 -4.38 4.27
N ARG A 63 -8.06 -4.69 3.53
CA ARG A 63 -8.99 -5.77 3.90
C ARG A 63 -8.33 -7.12 3.77
N ASP A 64 -7.52 -7.36 2.74
CA ASP A 64 -6.76 -8.60 2.60
C ASP A 64 -5.84 -8.83 3.80
N GLU A 65 -5.22 -7.77 4.32
CA GLU A 65 -4.36 -7.87 5.50
C GLU A 65 -5.16 -8.09 6.79
N GLU A 66 -6.20 -7.28 7.02
CA GLU A 66 -7.02 -7.28 8.23
C GLU A 66 -7.92 -8.53 8.34
N GLU A 67 -8.49 -8.99 7.22
CA GLU A 67 -9.51 -10.03 7.18
C GLU A 67 -8.94 -11.41 6.81
N LEU A 68 -7.77 -11.49 6.16
CA LEU A 68 -7.17 -12.76 5.73
C LEU A 68 -5.80 -13.02 6.36
N LEU A 69 -4.86 -12.09 6.21
CA LEU A 69 -3.46 -12.32 6.58
C LEU A 69 -3.23 -12.31 8.09
N LEU A 70 -3.70 -11.30 8.81
CA LEU A 70 -3.59 -11.20 10.26
C LEU A 70 -4.36 -12.32 10.99
N PRO A 71 -5.61 -12.68 10.59
CA PRO A 71 -6.31 -13.82 11.19
C PRO A 71 -5.58 -15.15 10.97
N ALA A 72 -4.96 -15.36 9.81
CA ALA A 72 -4.13 -16.53 9.58
C ALA A 72 -2.92 -16.53 10.51
N TYR A 73 -2.22 -15.40 10.66
CA TYR A 73 -1.07 -15.27 11.55
C TYR A 73 -1.41 -15.53 13.02
N ALA A 74 -2.57 -15.07 13.48
CA ALA A 74 -3.04 -15.24 14.85
C ALA A 74 -3.17 -16.72 15.29
N ARG A 75 -3.26 -17.65 14.33
CA ARG A 75 -3.26 -19.09 14.61
C ARG A 75 -1.87 -19.64 14.97
N TYR A 76 -0.80 -18.94 14.63
CA TYR A 76 0.58 -19.41 14.74
C TYR A 76 1.44 -18.53 15.65
N ALA A 77 1.08 -17.26 15.82
CA ALA A 77 1.82 -16.30 16.63
C ALA A 77 0.90 -15.25 17.27
N SER A 78 1.41 -14.59 18.31
CA SER A 78 0.67 -13.58 19.05
C SER A 78 0.50 -12.30 18.24
N LEU A 79 -0.71 -11.77 18.18
CA LEU A 79 -1.02 -10.45 17.62
C LEU A 79 -0.56 -9.28 18.52
N ALA A 80 -0.16 -9.56 19.77
CA ALA A 80 0.35 -8.54 20.70
C ALA A 80 1.79 -8.11 20.34
N GLN A 81 1.99 -7.68 19.09
CA GLN A 81 3.20 -7.07 18.57
C GLN A 81 2.94 -5.57 18.39
N PRO A 82 3.83 -4.69 18.87
CA PRO A 82 3.72 -3.24 18.64
C PRO A 82 3.55 -2.90 17.15
N GLU A 83 4.28 -3.60 16.28
CA GLU A 83 4.29 -3.36 14.83
C GLU A 83 2.92 -3.60 14.19
N ILE A 84 2.18 -4.63 14.62
CA ILE A 84 0.82 -4.91 14.15
C ILE A 84 -0.15 -3.82 14.62
N SER A 85 -0.02 -3.40 15.89
CA SER A 85 -0.89 -2.36 16.44
C SER A 85 -0.66 -1.02 15.74
N GLU A 86 0.60 -0.66 15.48
CA GLU A 86 0.94 0.53 14.71
C GLU A 86 0.41 0.47 13.28
N MET A 87 0.59 -0.66 12.58
CA MET A 87 0.10 -0.87 11.22
C MET A 87 -1.42 -0.64 11.13
N LEU A 88 -2.19 -1.21 12.06
CA LEU A 88 -3.65 -1.02 12.09
C LEU A 88 -4.06 0.43 12.38
N VAL A 89 -3.32 1.14 13.23
CA VAL A 89 -3.56 2.58 13.45
C VAL A 89 -3.27 3.37 12.17
N GLU A 90 -2.18 3.04 11.47
CA GLU A 90 -1.84 3.65 10.18
C GLU A 90 -2.93 3.40 9.14
N HIS A 91 -3.53 2.20 9.07
CA HIS A 91 -4.64 1.91 8.16
C HIS A 91 -5.82 2.87 8.35
N VAL A 92 -6.22 3.09 9.60
CA VAL A 92 -7.33 4.00 9.94
C VAL A 92 -6.98 5.44 9.54
N GLN A 93 -5.75 5.88 9.81
CA GLN A 93 -5.29 7.22 9.46
C GLN A 93 -5.21 7.43 7.94
N ILE A 94 -4.72 6.44 7.19
CA ILE A 94 -4.64 6.49 5.72
C ILE A 94 -6.06 6.57 5.14
N ARG A 95 -6.99 5.71 5.55
CA ARG A 95 -8.39 5.76 5.08
C ARG A 95 -9.03 7.12 5.32
N ALA A 96 -8.84 7.70 6.51
CA ALA A 96 -9.37 9.02 6.84
C ALA A 96 -8.77 10.13 5.95
N LEU A 97 -7.44 10.11 5.74
CA LEU A 97 -6.76 11.09 4.89
C LEU A 97 -7.13 10.93 3.42
N VAL A 98 -7.37 9.71 2.93
CA VAL A 98 -7.87 9.50 1.56
C VAL A 98 -9.23 10.16 1.38
N GLN A 99 -10.18 9.91 2.29
CA GLN A 99 -11.48 10.57 2.26
C GLN A 99 -11.34 12.09 2.32
N GLN A 100 -10.50 12.62 3.22
CA GLN A 100 -10.25 14.04 3.31
C GLN A 100 -9.73 14.62 1.98
N VAL A 101 -8.73 13.98 1.36
CA VAL A 101 -8.14 14.45 0.10
C VAL A 101 -9.13 14.40 -1.07
N LEU A 102 -10.00 13.37 -1.13
CA LEU A 102 -10.92 13.15 -2.25
C LEU A 102 -12.26 13.89 -2.12
N GLU A 103 -12.78 14.03 -0.90
CA GLU A 103 -14.17 14.48 -0.67
C GLU A 103 -14.24 15.94 -0.20
N THR A 104 -13.12 16.55 0.17
CA THR A 104 -13.07 17.93 0.68
C THR A 104 -12.16 18.82 -0.17
N ASP A 105 -12.19 20.14 0.10
CA ASP A 105 -11.26 21.11 -0.47
C ASP A 105 -9.88 21.05 0.22
N ALA A 106 -9.38 19.82 0.41
CA ALA A 106 -8.08 19.54 0.99
C ALA A 106 -6.96 20.08 0.09
N GLY A 107 -6.07 20.86 0.70
CA GLY A 107 -4.90 21.45 0.04
C GLY A 107 -3.67 20.52 0.02
N ALA A 108 -2.56 21.02 -0.50
CA ALA A 108 -1.33 20.24 -0.64
C ALA A 108 -0.77 19.69 0.68
N GLU A 109 -1.01 20.34 1.82
CA GLU A 109 -0.55 19.85 3.13
C GLU A 109 -1.13 18.46 3.47
N ASP A 110 -2.42 18.24 3.23
CA ASP A 110 -3.08 16.96 3.47
C ASP A 110 -2.56 15.88 2.51
N MET A 111 -2.33 16.24 1.25
CA MET A 111 -1.70 15.35 0.27
C MET A 111 -0.30 14.93 0.72
N HIS A 112 0.50 15.89 1.17
CA HIS A 112 1.87 15.62 1.65
C HIS A 112 1.85 14.71 2.88
N ARG A 113 0.91 14.95 3.80
CA ARG A 113 0.74 14.13 5.00
C ARG A 113 0.35 12.69 4.61
N LEU A 114 -0.63 12.53 3.74
CA LEU A 114 -1.05 11.23 3.22
C LEU A 114 0.11 10.51 2.53
N GLY A 115 0.79 11.17 1.59
CA GLY A 115 1.89 10.55 0.84
C GLY A 115 3.08 10.13 1.72
N LYS A 116 3.40 10.90 2.77
CA LYS A 116 4.44 10.51 3.75
C LYS A 116 4.01 9.30 4.58
N LEU A 117 2.80 9.33 5.13
CA LEU A 117 2.28 8.24 5.94
C LEU A 117 2.20 6.95 5.13
N TRP A 118 1.67 7.02 3.91
CA TRP A 118 1.51 5.85 3.05
C TRP A 118 2.83 5.21 2.64
N GLU A 119 3.84 6.03 2.28
CA GLU A 119 5.17 5.50 2.00
C GLU A 119 5.78 4.83 3.24
N GLN A 120 5.67 5.46 4.42
CA GLN A 120 6.21 4.91 5.66
C GLN A 120 5.54 3.57 6.00
N HIS A 121 4.23 3.53 5.86
CA HIS A 121 3.39 2.36 6.08
C HIS A 121 3.78 1.18 5.16
N ILE A 122 3.79 1.38 3.84
CA ILE A 122 4.22 0.34 2.87
C ILE A 122 5.64 -0.15 3.18
N ARG A 123 6.56 0.76 3.55
CA ARG A 123 7.92 0.37 3.90
C ARG A 123 7.97 -0.46 5.18
N LYS A 124 7.12 -0.18 6.16
CA LYS A 124 7.00 -0.96 7.40
C LYS A 124 6.49 -2.36 7.09
N GLU A 125 5.47 -2.48 6.26
CA GLU A 125 4.91 -3.77 5.92
C GLU A 125 5.91 -4.64 5.19
N GLU A 126 6.51 -4.11 4.14
CA GLU A 126 7.55 -4.81 3.40
C GLU A 126 8.74 -5.17 4.31
N ARG A 127 9.26 -4.24 5.12
CA ARG A 127 10.54 -4.50 5.81
C ARG A 127 10.40 -5.23 7.13
N VAL A 128 9.22 -5.23 7.73
CA VAL A 128 9.01 -5.69 9.10
C VAL A 128 7.86 -6.68 9.17
N ILE A 129 6.65 -6.29 8.74
CA ILE A 129 5.44 -7.11 8.92
C ILE A 129 5.49 -8.36 8.06
N PHE A 130 5.73 -8.25 6.75
CA PHE A 130 5.77 -9.39 5.84
C PHE A 130 6.86 -10.40 6.23
N PRO A 131 8.12 -10.00 6.52
CA PRO A 131 9.12 -10.93 7.05
C PRO A 131 8.70 -11.63 8.35
N MET A 132 8.03 -10.91 9.25
CA MET A 132 7.52 -11.50 10.50
C MET A 132 6.42 -12.54 10.23
N LEU A 133 5.49 -12.24 9.31
CA LEU A 133 4.42 -13.14 8.88
C LEU A 133 5.00 -14.38 8.19
N GLU A 134 5.90 -14.19 7.22
CA GLU A 134 6.59 -15.25 6.47
C GLU A 134 7.37 -16.21 7.39
N LYS A 135 7.91 -15.70 8.51
CA LYS A 135 8.62 -16.52 9.49
C LYS A 135 7.68 -17.39 10.34
N ALA A 136 6.47 -16.91 10.61
CA ALA A 136 5.52 -17.58 11.50
C ALA A 136 4.55 -18.51 10.76
N LEU A 137 4.15 -18.13 9.54
CA LEU A 137 3.16 -18.86 8.75
C LEU A 137 3.80 -20.02 8.00
N PRO A 138 3.24 -21.24 8.11
CA PRO A 138 3.61 -22.34 7.22
C PRO A 138 3.33 -22.00 5.76
N GLU A 139 4.17 -22.51 4.86
CA GLU A 139 4.07 -22.31 3.41
C GLU A 139 2.68 -22.70 2.87
N ASP A 140 2.15 -23.86 3.28
CA ASP A 140 0.81 -24.33 2.86
C ASP A 140 -0.33 -23.38 3.26
N THR A 141 -0.14 -22.61 4.34
CA THR A 141 -1.11 -21.62 4.80
C THR A 141 -1.04 -20.37 3.92
N LEU A 142 0.17 -19.88 3.60
CA LEU A 142 0.35 -18.77 2.66
C LEU A 142 -0.18 -19.10 1.27
N GLU A 143 0.10 -20.31 0.77
CA GLU A 143 -0.43 -20.80 -0.51
C GLU A 143 -1.95 -20.84 -0.55
N LYS A 144 -2.60 -21.25 0.54
CA LYS A 144 -4.08 -21.25 0.64
C LYS A 144 -4.67 -19.85 0.66
N LEU A 145 -3.96 -18.85 1.18
CA LEU A 145 -4.42 -17.45 1.17
C LEU A 145 -4.29 -16.80 -0.21
N HIS A 146 -3.24 -17.15 -0.96
CA HIS A 146 -2.90 -16.49 -2.23
C HIS A 146 -4.07 -16.29 -3.22
N PRO A 147 -4.96 -17.27 -3.46
CA PRO A 147 -6.07 -17.11 -4.41
C PRO A 147 -7.14 -16.14 -3.94
N HIS A 148 -7.17 -15.79 -2.66
CA HIS A 148 -8.17 -14.92 -2.04
C HIS A 148 -7.73 -13.46 -1.97
N PHE A 149 -6.45 -13.16 -2.15
CA PHE A 149 -5.99 -11.78 -2.24
C PHE A 149 -6.53 -11.13 -3.51
N HIS A 150 -7.02 -9.91 -3.35
CA HIS A 150 -7.41 -9.09 -4.48
C HIS A 150 -6.19 -8.83 -5.36
N ARG A 151 -6.45 -8.66 -6.64
CA ARG A 151 -5.45 -8.22 -7.62
C ARG A 151 -5.93 -6.89 -8.16
N MET A 152 -5.02 -5.92 -8.31
CA MET A 152 -5.36 -4.74 -9.09
C MET A 152 -5.65 -5.16 -10.53
N ASP A 153 -6.77 -4.69 -11.07
CA ASP A 153 -7.04 -4.90 -12.48
C ASP A 153 -5.93 -4.23 -13.30
N PRO A 154 -5.45 -4.87 -14.39
CA PRO A 154 -4.58 -4.18 -15.31
C PRO A 154 -5.31 -2.92 -15.78
N PRO A 155 -4.60 -1.79 -15.98
CA PRO A 155 -5.23 -0.61 -16.53
C PRO A 155 -5.99 -1.00 -17.80
N SER A 156 -7.27 -0.64 -17.87
CA SER A 156 -8.07 -0.68 -19.10
C SER A 156 -7.20 -0.24 -20.28
N GLU A 157 -7.17 -1.03 -21.37
CA GLU A 157 -6.38 -0.73 -22.57
C GLU A 157 -6.46 0.78 -22.91
N GLY A 158 -5.33 1.48 -22.85
CA GLY A 158 -5.25 2.92 -23.14
C GLY A 158 -4.63 3.81 -22.05
N VAL A 159 -4.29 3.29 -20.87
CA VAL A 159 -3.61 4.08 -19.82
C VAL A 159 -2.15 3.66 -19.70
N PHE A 160 -1.27 4.46 -20.30
CA PHE A 160 0.18 4.32 -20.15
C PHE A 160 0.58 4.72 -18.73
N TYR A 161 1.21 3.81 -17.98
CA TYR A 161 2.06 4.20 -16.86
C TYR A 161 3.32 4.84 -17.45
N ASP A 162 3.59 6.10 -17.10
CA ASP A 162 4.87 6.73 -17.39
C ASP A 162 5.93 6.00 -16.55
N PRO A 163 6.90 5.31 -17.17
CA PRO A 163 7.96 4.67 -16.41
C PRO A 163 8.84 5.78 -15.81
N LEU A 164 8.86 5.82 -14.48
CA LEU A 164 9.78 6.64 -13.68
C LEU A 164 11.22 6.63 -14.20
#